data_AF-A0A6C7MRQ7-F1
#
_entry.id   AF-A0A6C7MRQ7-F1
#
_cell.length_a   1.000
_cell.length_b   1.000
_cell.length_c   1.000
_cell.angle_alpha   90.00
_cell.angle_beta   90.00
_cell.angle_gamma   90.00
#
_symmetry.space_group_name_H-M   'P 1'
#
loop_
_entity.id
_entity.type
_entity.pdbx_description
1 polymer ?
#
loop_
_entity_poly.entity_id
_entity_poly.type
_entity_poly.pdbx_seq_one_letter_code
_entity_poly.pdbx_strand_id
1 'polypeptide(L)'
;MATIKKSQVREAINEYQAKAIKEVNERFFEKKEAFRVQILKQEPELINLYEAFKKVKQVVSGESTLADSLFYGCFRELKVAPVCNTFEEFENYIKNCVAWWSLPGFSELEHAHESEKSEIYNEYDKVRELMKSIPSTQKCIAELEKLGFDLSDLKPEVTKAVAIIEVDKTKLGLVKKDN
;
A
#
# COMPACT_ATOMS: atom_id res chain seq x y z
N MET A 1 12.35 16.22 -34.14
CA MET A 1 13.28 15.40 -33.33
C MET A 1 12.46 14.73 -32.24
N ALA A 2 12.63 13.43 -32.03
CA ALA A 2 11.99 12.77 -30.90
C ALA A 2 12.60 13.35 -29.60
N THR A 3 11.75 13.82 -28.69
CA THR A 3 12.16 14.48 -27.45
C THR A 3 11.53 13.76 -26.28
N ILE A 4 12.32 13.52 -25.23
CA ILE A 4 11.78 13.02 -23.96
C ILE A 4 10.84 14.09 -23.41
N LYS A 5 9.62 13.68 -23.03
CA LYS A 5 8.64 14.58 -22.45
C LYS A 5 8.89 14.76 -20.95
N LYS A 6 8.58 15.94 -20.43
CA LYS A 6 8.62 16.23 -18.98
C LYS A 6 7.68 15.33 -18.18
N SER A 7 6.64 14.77 -18.79
CA SER A 7 5.77 13.75 -18.17
C SER A 7 6.52 12.45 -17.88
N GLN A 8 7.34 11.96 -18.81
CA GLN A 8 8.13 10.74 -18.63
C GLN A 8 9.13 10.88 -17.46
N VAL A 9 9.74 12.06 -17.33
CA VAL A 9 10.64 12.35 -16.20
C VAL A 9 9.89 12.37 -14.86
N ARG A 10 8.64 12.87 -14.83
CA ARG A 10 7.79 12.83 -13.62
C ARG A 10 7.38 11.41 -13.27
N GLU A 11 7.06 10.58 -14.27
CA GLU A 11 6.74 9.17 -14.08
C GLU A 11 7.92 8.42 -13.44
N ALA A 12 9.13 8.61 -13.98
CA ALA A 12 10.34 8.02 -13.39
C ALA A 12 10.51 8.41 -11.91
N ILE A 13 10.34 9.68 -11.54
CA ILE A 13 10.43 10.12 -10.14
C ILE A 13 9.38 9.44 -9.26
N ASN A 14 8.15 9.27 -9.77
CA ASN A 14 7.10 8.58 -9.03
C ASN A 14 7.41 7.09 -8.84
N GLU A 15 8.03 6.43 -9.82
CA GLU A 15 8.48 5.04 -9.70
C GLU A 15 9.57 4.90 -8.63
N TYR A 16 10.54 5.81 -8.61
CA TYR A 16 11.57 5.87 -7.57
C TYR A 16 10.99 6.09 -6.18
N GLN A 17 10.03 7.03 -6.05
CA GLN A 17 9.31 7.24 -4.79
C GLN A 17 8.56 5.98 -4.35
N ALA A 18 7.80 5.35 -5.27
CA ALA A 18 7.04 4.16 -4.96
C ALA A 18 7.95 3.02 -4.50
N LYS A 19 9.12 2.86 -5.11
CA LYS A 19 10.14 1.88 -4.70
C LYS A 19 10.66 2.18 -3.28
N ALA A 20 11.05 3.43 -3.00
CA ALA A 20 11.53 3.83 -1.68
C ALA A 20 10.48 3.58 -0.58
N ILE A 21 9.22 3.96 -0.82
CA ILE A 21 8.11 3.72 0.11
C ILE A 21 7.83 2.23 0.29
N LYS A 22 7.92 1.43 -0.79
CA LYS A 22 7.76 -0.02 -0.73
C LYS A 22 8.82 -0.66 0.19
N GLU A 23 10.09 -0.30 0.04
CA GLU A 23 11.18 -0.83 0.87
C GLU A 23 10.98 -0.50 2.36
N VAL A 24 10.50 0.71 2.67
CA VAL A 24 10.18 1.13 4.05
C VAL A 24 9.02 0.31 4.62
N ASN A 25 7.97 0.10 3.82
CA ASN A 25 6.83 -0.73 4.22
C ASN A 25 7.25 -2.18 4.47
N GLU A 26 8.08 -2.76 3.60
CA GLU A 26 8.59 -4.14 3.76
C GLU A 26 9.37 -4.28 5.07
N ARG A 27 10.33 -3.38 5.34
CA ARG A 27 11.07 -3.37 6.62
C ARG A 27 10.15 -3.22 7.82
N PHE A 28 9.14 -2.37 7.73
CA PHE A 28 8.16 -2.19 8.80
C PHE A 28 7.33 -3.44 9.03
N PHE A 29 6.83 -4.10 7.99
CA PHE A 29 6.07 -5.35 8.11
C PHE A 29 6.90 -6.45 8.77
N GLU A 30 8.17 -6.60 8.39
CA GLU A 30 9.08 -7.57 9.03
C GLU A 30 9.26 -7.29 10.53
N LYS A 31 9.55 -6.03 10.90
CA LYS A 31 9.70 -5.64 12.31
C LYS A 31 8.41 -5.82 13.09
N LYS A 32 7.28 -5.47 12.50
CA LYS A 32 5.94 -5.61 13.08
C LYS A 32 5.60 -7.07 13.37
N GLU A 33 5.83 -7.96 12.41
CA GLU A 33 5.59 -9.39 12.60
C GLU A 33 6.56 -10.00 13.63
N ALA A 34 7.84 -9.62 13.59
CA ALA A 34 8.81 -10.06 14.58
C ALA A 34 8.41 -9.64 16.01
N PHE A 35 7.96 -8.40 16.18
CA PHE A 35 7.47 -7.88 17.47
C PHE A 35 6.27 -8.69 17.97
N ARG A 36 5.27 -8.93 17.11
CA ARG A 36 4.07 -9.70 17.46
C ARG A 36 4.40 -11.12 17.91
N VAL A 37 5.27 -11.80 17.16
CA VAL A 37 5.74 -13.16 17.48
C VAL A 37 6.50 -13.16 18.81
N GLN A 38 7.37 -12.17 19.05
CA GLN A 38 8.11 -12.08 20.29
C GLN A 38 7.18 -11.91 21.50
N ILE A 39 6.21 -10.99 21.43
CA ILE A 39 5.25 -10.75 22.53
C ILE A 39 4.45 -12.02 22.83
N LEU A 40 3.94 -12.70 21.81
CA LEU A 40 3.16 -13.93 22.03
C LEU A 40 3.99 -15.06 22.62
N LYS A 41 5.26 -15.20 22.22
CA LYS A 41 6.18 -16.19 22.82
C LYS A 41 6.48 -15.90 24.30
N GLN A 42 6.36 -14.66 24.73
CA GLN A 42 6.61 -14.23 26.11
C GLN A 42 5.34 -14.29 26.97
N GLU A 43 4.16 -14.50 26.37
CA GLU A 43 2.88 -14.57 27.10
C GLU A 43 2.76 -15.93 27.82
N PRO A 44 2.90 -15.97 29.17
CA PRO A 44 2.92 -17.23 29.92
C PRO A 44 1.59 -18.00 29.82
N GLU A 45 0.47 -17.31 29.66
CA GLU A 45 -0.86 -17.92 29.67
C GLU A 45 -1.36 -18.28 28.26
N LEU A 46 -0.55 -18.11 27.20
CA LEU A 46 -1.03 -18.28 25.83
C LEU A 46 -1.57 -19.70 25.56
N ILE A 47 -0.94 -20.72 26.13
CA ILE A 47 -1.42 -22.11 26.04
C ILE A 47 -2.72 -22.30 26.82
N ASN A 48 -2.83 -21.73 28.02
CA ASN A 48 -4.05 -21.82 28.83
C ASN A 48 -5.22 -21.08 28.15
N LEU A 49 -4.94 -19.92 27.52
CA LEU A 49 -5.88 -19.19 26.69
C LEU A 49 -6.35 -20.01 25.49
N TYR A 50 -5.46 -20.74 24.83
CA TYR A 50 -5.81 -21.65 23.75
C TYR A 50 -6.77 -22.76 24.21
N GLU A 51 -6.43 -23.44 25.31
CA GLU A 51 -7.26 -24.51 25.85
C GLU A 51 -8.64 -24.00 26.32
N ALA A 52 -8.68 -22.82 26.92
CA ALA A 52 -9.93 -22.15 27.29
C ALA A 52 -10.75 -21.77 26.05
N PHE A 53 -10.12 -21.12 25.06
CA PHE A 53 -10.76 -20.75 23.80
C PHE A 53 -11.40 -21.95 23.13
N LYS A 54 -10.66 -23.05 22.97
CA LYS A 54 -11.16 -24.28 22.34
C LYS A 54 -12.39 -24.83 23.04
N LYS A 55 -12.37 -24.92 24.38
CA LYS A 55 -13.51 -25.41 25.18
C LYS A 55 -14.73 -24.51 25.04
N VAL A 56 -14.56 -23.19 25.24
CA VAL A 56 -15.70 -22.26 25.16
C VAL A 56 -16.23 -22.18 23.74
N LYS A 57 -15.36 -22.17 22.72
CA LYS A 57 -15.73 -22.16 21.31
C LYS A 57 -16.57 -23.39 20.94
N GLN A 58 -16.18 -24.58 21.43
CA GLN A 58 -16.95 -25.81 21.22
C GLN A 58 -18.35 -25.71 21.81
N VAL A 59 -18.50 -25.18 23.03
CA VAL A 59 -19.80 -25.02 23.68
C VAL A 59 -20.68 -24.01 22.96
N VAL A 60 -20.11 -22.86 22.57
CA VAL A 60 -20.84 -21.76 21.92
C VAL A 60 -21.21 -22.07 20.46
N SER A 61 -20.47 -22.96 19.81
CA SER A 61 -20.75 -23.40 18.43
C SER A 61 -21.58 -24.68 18.37
N GLY A 62 -21.97 -25.25 19.52
CA GLY A 62 -22.78 -26.46 19.61
C GLY A 62 -24.28 -26.20 19.49
N GLU A 63 -25.08 -27.26 19.64
CA GLU A 63 -26.55 -27.24 19.46
C GLU A 63 -27.34 -26.60 20.63
N SER A 64 -26.66 -25.89 21.53
CA SER A 64 -27.30 -25.29 22.71
C SER A 64 -28.10 -24.06 22.31
N THR A 65 -29.43 -24.17 22.38
CA THR A 65 -30.37 -23.06 22.13
C THR A 65 -30.16 -21.87 23.07
N LEU A 66 -29.63 -22.11 24.28
CA LEU A 66 -29.24 -21.05 25.21
C LEU A 66 -27.96 -20.35 24.76
N ALA A 67 -26.98 -21.07 24.21
CA ALA A 67 -25.77 -20.46 23.67
C ALA A 67 -26.07 -19.60 22.43
N ASP A 68 -27.04 -20.00 21.62
CA ASP A 68 -27.56 -19.21 20.50
C ASP A 68 -28.21 -17.90 20.95
N SER A 69 -28.74 -17.88 22.18
CA SER A 69 -29.39 -16.71 22.79
C SER A 69 -28.38 -15.74 23.46
N LEU A 70 -27.10 -16.09 23.56
CA LEU A 70 -26.01 -15.23 24.06
C LEU A 70 -25.57 -14.21 22.98
N PHE A 71 -26.54 -13.50 22.41
CA PHE A 71 -26.37 -12.65 21.24
C PHE A 71 -25.67 -11.31 21.55
N TYR A 72 -25.46 -10.96 22.82
CA TYR A 72 -24.81 -9.71 23.22
C TYR A 72 -23.53 -9.99 24.03
N GLY A 73 -22.43 -9.32 23.67
CA GLY A 73 -21.15 -9.42 24.36
C GLY A 73 -20.16 -10.42 23.75
N CYS A 74 -19.19 -10.86 24.55
CA CYS A 74 -18.04 -11.68 24.12
C CYS A 74 -18.41 -13.03 23.50
N PHE A 75 -19.57 -13.62 23.84
CA PHE A 75 -20.01 -14.89 23.29
C PHE A 75 -20.42 -14.82 21.82
N ARG A 76 -21.03 -13.71 21.37
CA ARG A 76 -21.33 -13.50 19.95
C ARG A 76 -20.04 -13.38 19.14
N GLU A 77 -19.08 -12.62 19.63
CA GLU A 77 -17.76 -12.47 18.99
C GLU A 77 -17.03 -13.83 18.92
N LEU A 78 -17.08 -14.62 19.99
CA LEU A 78 -16.52 -15.97 20.00
C LEU A 78 -17.24 -16.93 19.03
N LYS A 79 -18.55 -16.76 18.84
CA LYS A 79 -19.32 -17.55 17.88
C LYS A 79 -18.90 -17.29 16.44
N VAL A 80 -18.61 -16.03 16.08
CA VAL A 80 -18.12 -15.66 14.74
C VAL A 80 -16.62 -15.90 14.56
N ALA A 81 -15.86 -16.02 15.65
CA ALA A 81 -14.44 -16.37 15.59
C ALA A 81 -14.21 -17.71 14.86
N PRO A 82 -13.07 -17.88 14.18
CA PRO A 82 -12.71 -19.15 13.53
C PRO A 82 -12.60 -20.29 14.55
N VAL A 83 -12.79 -21.52 14.07
CA VAL A 83 -12.44 -22.71 14.86
C VAL A 83 -10.93 -22.90 14.72
N CYS A 84 -10.20 -22.80 15.83
CA CYS A 84 -8.77 -23.09 15.91
C CYS A 84 -8.59 -24.50 16.51
N ASN A 85 -8.31 -25.48 15.66
CA ASN A 85 -8.07 -26.86 16.05
C ASN A 85 -6.62 -27.10 16.51
N THR A 86 -5.69 -26.24 16.08
CA THR A 86 -4.29 -26.26 16.47
C THR A 86 -3.89 -24.99 17.23
N PHE A 87 -2.80 -25.09 18.00
CA PHE A 87 -2.23 -23.92 18.67
C PHE A 87 -1.72 -22.88 17.68
N GLU A 88 -1.18 -23.29 16.53
CA GLU A 88 -0.70 -22.37 15.48
C GLU A 88 -1.86 -21.58 14.84
N GLU A 89 -3.00 -22.24 14.57
CA GLU A 89 -4.21 -21.55 14.09
C GLU A 89 -4.71 -20.53 15.12
N PHE A 90 -4.65 -20.87 16.40
CA PHE A 90 -5.02 -19.97 17.49
C PHE A 90 -4.05 -18.80 17.62
N GLU A 91 -2.74 -19.05 17.54
CA GLU A 91 -1.70 -18.02 17.57
C GLU A 91 -1.91 -17.04 16.41
N ASN A 92 -2.16 -17.53 15.20
CA ASN A 92 -2.45 -16.69 14.04
C ASN A 92 -3.77 -15.91 14.17
N TYR A 93 -4.78 -16.50 14.81
CA TYR A 93 -6.02 -15.78 15.13
C TYR A 93 -5.76 -14.63 16.12
N ILE A 94 -5.13 -14.94 17.26
CA ILE A 94 -4.81 -13.93 18.30
C ILE A 94 -3.90 -12.84 17.74
N LYS A 95 -2.95 -13.16 16.85
CA LYS A 95 -2.12 -12.16 16.16
C LYS A 95 -2.92 -11.03 15.52
N ASN A 96 -4.14 -11.31 15.06
CA ASN A 96 -5.00 -10.33 14.42
C ASN A 96 -6.00 -9.68 15.38
N CYS A 97 -6.21 -10.25 16.57
CA CYS A 97 -7.19 -9.77 17.55
C CYS A 97 -6.60 -8.88 18.65
N VAL A 98 -5.29 -8.99 18.92
CA VAL A 98 -4.64 -8.16 19.93
C VAL A 98 -4.67 -6.69 19.53
N ALA A 99 -5.03 -5.83 20.48
CA ALA A 99 -4.98 -4.39 20.35
C ALA A 99 -3.53 -3.90 20.40
N TRP A 100 -2.74 -4.20 19.36
CA TRP A 100 -1.29 -3.95 19.36
C TRP A 100 -0.89 -2.51 19.66
N TRP A 101 -1.70 -1.54 19.24
CA TRP A 101 -1.53 -0.11 19.52
C TRP A 101 -1.56 0.26 21.02
N SER A 102 -2.00 -0.66 21.89
CA SER A 102 -1.93 -0.50 23.34
C SER A 102 -0.55 -0.82 23.93
N LEU A 103 0.34 -1.45 23.16
CA LEU A 103 1.70 -1.76 23.57
C LEU A 103 2.65 -0.64 23.13
N PRO A 104 3.35 0.03 24.07
CA PRO A 104 4.20 1.18 23.73
C PRO A 104 5.20 0.91 22.62
N GLY A 105 5.88 -0.24 22.67
CA GLY A 105 6.86 -0.62 21.64
C GLY A 105 6.27 -0.82 20.24
N PHE A 106 4.99 -1.19 20.13
CA PHE A 106 4.32 -1.29 18.84
C PHE A 106 3.97 0.09 18.30
N SER A 107 3.45 0.98 19.15
CA SER A 107 3.13 2.35 18.77
C SER A 107 4.38 3.14 18.36
N GLU A 108 5.52 2.92 19.04
CA GLU A 108 6.81 3.48 18.62
C GLU A 108 7.24 3.00 17.23
N LEU A 109 7.04 1.71 16.91
CA LEU A 109 7.30 1.17 15.57
C LEU A 109 6.43 1.84 14.50
N GLU A 110 5.13 2.06 14.77
CA GLU A 110 4.22 2.76 13.85
C GLU A 110 4.62 4.23 13.67
N HIS A 111 4.98 4.92 14.76
CA HIS A 111 5.45 6.30 14.69
C HIS A 111 6.75 6.45 13.89
N ALA A 112 7.72 5.57 14.11
CA ALA A 112 8.97 5.58 13.36
C ALA A 112 8.73 5.34 11.85
N HIS A 113 7.85 4.40 11.52
CA HIS A 113 7.45 4.09 10.15
C HIS A 113 6.79 5.28 9.44
N GLU A 114 5.83 5.94 10.08
CA GLU A 114 5.17 7.12 9.50
C GLU A 114 6.12 8.32 9.41
N SER A 115 7.04 8.49 10.36
CA SER A 115 8.08 9.53 10.28
C SER A 115 8.99 9.32 9.07
N GLU A 116 9.52 8.10 8.89
CA GLU A 116 10.41 7.76 7.77
C GLU A 116 9.71 7.95 6.41
N LYS A 117 8.44 7.51 6.30
CA LYS A 117 7.63 7.76 5.10
C LYS A 117 7.46 9.26 4.83
N SER A 118 7.13 10.04 5.86
CA SER A 118 6.94 11.49 5.74
C SER A 118 8.21 12.18 5.24
N GLU A 119 9.37 11.82 5.81
CA GLU A 119 10.68 12.32 5.35
C GLU A 119 10.91 12.02 3.87
N ILE A 120 10.62 10.79 3.42
CA ILE A 120 10.72 10.41 2.00
C ILE A 120 9.78 11.25 1.14
N TYR A 121 8.51 11.39 1.52
CA TYR A 121 7.55 12.21 0.78
C TYR A 121 8.04 13.67 0.65
N ASN A 122 8.53 14.24 1.74
CA ASN A 122 9.07 15.60 1.77
C ASN A 122 10.26 15.78 0.83
N GLU A 123 11.20 14.83 0.78
CA GLU A 123 12.35 14.91 -0.14
C GLU A 123 11.91 14.80 -1.61
N TYR A 124 10.98 13.89 -1.93
CA TYR A 124 10.45 13.78 -3.29
C TYR A 124 9.63 15.01 -3.71
N ASP A 125 8.94 15.67 -2.78
CA ASP A 125 8.26 16.93 -3.06
C ASP A 125 9.26 18.05 -3.38
N LYS A 126 10.39 18.14 -2.67
CA LYS A 126 11.48 19.06 -3.04
C LYS A 126 12.01 18.78 -4.45
N VAL A 127 12.18 17.50 -4.82
CA VAL A 127 12.60 17.11 -6.17
C VAL A 127 11.57 17.57 -7.21
N ARG A 128 10.27 17.40 -6.95
CA ARG A 128 9.21 17.87 -7.85
C ARG A 128 9.18 19.39 -8.00
N GLU A 129 9.40 20.13 -6.92
CA GLU A 129 9.52 21.60 -6.97
C GLU A 129 10.74 22.04 -7.77
N LEU A 130 11.90 21.38 -7.58
CA LEU A 130 13.09 21.60 -8.41
C LEU A 130 12.75 21.41 -9.89
N MET A 131 12.08 20.31 -10.25
CA MET A 131 11.67 20.08 -11.64
C MET A 131 10.75 21.18 -12.20
N LYS A 132 9.81 21.69 -11.39
CA LYS A 132 8.90 22.75 -11.82
C LYS A 132 9.67 24.02 -12.16
N SER A 133 10.70 24.35 -11.37
CA SER A 133 11.54 25.52 -11.59
C SER A 133 12.43 25.45 -12.83
N ILE A 134 12.74 24.24 -13.35
CA ILE A 134 13.58 24.05 -14.54
C ILE A 134 12.71 23.93 -15.82
N PRO A 135 12.76 24.89 -16.76
CA PRO A 135 11.91 24.83 -17.97
C PRO A 135 12.37 23.78 -18.99
N SER A 136 13.68 23.53 -19.10
CA SER A 136 14.25 22.59 -20.07
C SER A 136 14.23 21.16 -19.54
N THR A 137 13.64 20.24 -20.31
CA THR A 137 13.57 18.81 -19.94
C THR A 137 14.96 18.18 -19.86
N GLN A 138 15.88 18.52 -20.77
CA GLN A 138 17.25 18.00 -20.72
C GLN A 138 18.04 18.51 -19.51
N LYS A 139 17.86 19.78 -19.13
CA LYS A 139 18.47 20.30 -17.89
C LYS A 139 17.89 19.59 -16.67
N CYS A 140 16.59 19.29 -16.68
CA CYS A 140 15.95 18.54 -15.60
C CYS A 140 16.51 17.12 -15.46
N ILE A 141 16.70 16.42 -16.58
CA ILE A 141 17.32 15.08 -16.60
C ILE A 141 18.73 15.14 -16.01
N ALA A 142 19.56 16.07 -16.47
CA ALA A 142 20.94 16.21 -15.98
C ALA A 142 21.02 16.51 -14.47
N GLU A 143 20.10 17.33 -13.92
CA GLU A 143 20.05 17.58 -12.47
C GLU A 143 19.58 16.36 -11.68
N LEU A 144 18.64 15.57 -12.21
CA LEU A 144 18.18 14.33 -11.56
C LEU A 144 19.27 13.25 -11.58
N GLU A 145 20.03 13.13 -12.68
CA GLU A 145 21.18 12.21 -12.76
C GLU A 145 22.27 12.59 -11.74
N LYS A 146 22.52 13.88 -11.50
CA LYS A 146 23.41 14.34 -10.42
C LYS A 146 22.92 13.97 -9.03
N LEU A 147 21.61 13.90 -8.83
CA LEU A 147 20.98 13.42 -7.60
C LEU A 147 20.96 11.89 -7.48
N GLY A 148 21.44 11.16 -8.50
CA GLY A 148 21.54 9.70 -8.50
C GLY A 148 20.34 8.97 -9.09
N PHE A 149 19.42 9.67 -9.77
CA PHE A 149 18.37 9.00 -10.55
C PHE A 149 18.98 8.39 -11.81
N ASP A 150 18.69 7.12 -12.08
CA ASP A 150 19.00 6.47 -13.35
C ASP A 150 17.83 6.68 -14.30
N LEU A 151 18.05 7.51 -15.33
CA LEU A 151 17.06 7.86 -16.34
C LEU A 151 17.46 7.32 -17.73
N SER A 152 18.43 6.41 -17.80
CA SER A 152 18.99 5.88 -19.05
C SER A 152 17.97 5.15 -19.92
N ASP A 153 16.92 4.59 -19.30
CA ASP A 153 15.83 3.89 -19.98
C ASP A 153 14.76 4.81 -20.58
N LEU A 154 14.81 6.13 -20.35
CA LEU A 154 13.84 7.06 -20.91
C LEU A 154 13.99 7.17 -22.44
N LYS A 155 13.12 6.46 -23.16
CA LYS A 155 13.08 6.51 -24.62
C LYS A 155 12.28 7.73 -25.09
N PRO A 156 12.78 8.48 -26.10
CA PRO A 156 11.99 9.52 -26.74
C PRO A 156 10.69 8.94 -27.29
N GLU A 157 9.57 9.60 -27.06
CA GLU A 157 8.32 9.21 -27.72
C GLU A 157 8.46 9.42 -29.23
N VAL A 158 8.37 8.33 -29.98
CA VAL A 158 8.21 8.40 -31.44
C VAL A 158 6.76 8.78 -31.70
N THR A 159 6.52 10.00 -32.17
CA THR A 159 5.20 10.44 -32.60
C THR A 159 4.72 9.46 -33.67
N LYS A 160 3.80 8.53 -33.32
CA LYS A 160 3.08 7.76 -34.33
C LYS A 160 2.42 8.78 -35.25
N ALA A 161 2.74 8.73 -36.54
CA ALA A 161 2.20 9.65 -37.53
C ALA A 161 0.68 9.70 -37.37
N VAL A 162 0.16 10.88 -37.01
CA VAL A 162 -1.28 11.11 -37.03
C VAL A 162 -1.70 10.94 -38.49
N ALA A 163 -2.49 9.92 -38.79
CA ALA A 163 -3.06 9.77 -40.12
C ALA A 163 -3.95 11.00 -40.35
N ILE A 164 -3.49 11.92 -41.21
CA ILE A 164 -4.31 13.02 -41.69
C ILE A 164 -5.33 12.36 -42.63
N ILE A 165 -6.55 12.14 -42.13
CA ILE A 165 -7.66 11.73 -42.97
C ILE A 165 -8.14 13.00 -43.68
N GLU A 166 -7.81 13.14 -44.96
CA GLU A 166 -8.41 14.17 -45.80
C GLU A 166 -9.90 13.83 -45.99
N VAL A 167 -10.76 14.61 -45.35
CA VAL A 167 -12.21 14.49 -45.47
C VAL A 167 -12.70 15.49 -46.51
N ASP A 168 -13.15 14.96 -47.65
CA ASP A 168 -13.74 15.75 -48.74
C ASP A 168 -15.13 16.26 -48.33
N LYS A 169 -15.19 17.56 -47.98
CA LYS A 169 -16.42 18.23 -47.54
C LYS A 169 -17.49 18.33 -48.64
N THR A 170 -17.12 18.22 -49.92
CA THR A 170 -18.07 18.27 -51.04
C THR A 170 -18.91 17.00 -51.11
N LYS A 171 -18.31 15.84 -50.80
CA LYS A 171 -18.99 14.54 -50.73
C LYS A 171 -19.83 14.36 -49.48
N LEU A 172 -19.56 15.14 -48.43
CA LEU A 172 -20.39 15.18 -47.23
C LEU A 172 -21.64 16.07 -47.37
N GLY A 173 -21.82 16.74 -48.52
CA GLY A 173 -22.97 17.62 -48.75
C GLY A 173 -23.00 18.86 -47.84
N LEU A 174 -21.86 19.22 -47.23
CA LEU A 174 -21.74 20.32 -46.26
C LEU A 174 -21.42 21.67 -46.90
N VAL A 175 -21.40 21.75 -48.23
CA VAL A 175 -21.21 23.02 -48.92
C VAL A 175 -22.53 23.79 -48.87
N LYS A 176 -22.54 24.93 -48.15
CA LYS A 176 -23.70 25.83 -48.14
C LYS A 176 -24.04 26.20 -49.59
N LYS A 177 -25.30 26.01 -49.96
CA LYS A 177 -25.87 26.66 -51.13
C LYS A 177 -26.00 28.14 -50.77
N ASP A 178 -25.15 28.97 -51.33
CA ASP A 178 -25.34 30.41 -51.29
C ASP A 178 -26.61 30.73 -52.11
N ASN A 179 -27.58 31.36 -51.43
CA ASN A 179 -28.73 32.02 -52.05
C ASN A 179 -28.36 33.48 -52.32
#